data_AF-A0A175QA45-F1
#
_entry.id   AF-A0A175QA45-F1
#
_cell.length_a   1.000
_cell.length_b   1.000
_cell.length_c   1.000
_cell.angle_alpha   90.00
_cell.angle_beta   90.00
_cell.angle_gamma   90.00
#
_symmetry.space_group_name_H-M   'P 1'
#
loop_
_entity.id
_entity.type
_entity.pdbx_description
1 polymer ?
#
loop_
_entity_poly.entity_id
_entity_poly.type
_entity_poly.pdbx_seq_one_letter_code
_entity_poly.pdbx_strand_id
1 'polypeptide(L)'
;LALWLYATSDGVGSARALERLCESHDVYRWLCGGVSVNYHTLADFRVGCADLLDRLLAEHLAALAEVGLVDLSQLAQDGVRIRASAGAASFRREQTLDHHLETAQTIVAELKREVEARSDASNQRIKAAKERAARERTEHLKAAQAALAEIKRQRQAREDKRNNGKTPKEPRAST
;
A
#
# COMPACT_ATOMS: atom_id res chain seq x y z
N LEU A 1 5.47 17.27 7.32
CA LEU A 1 5.68 15.91 7.88
C LEU A 1 4.97 14.83 7.08
N ALA A 2 3.64 14.87 6.93
CA ALA A 2 2.86 13.81 6.27
C ALA A 2 3.39 13.38 4.89
N LEU A 3 3.81 14.35 4.07
CA LEU A 3 4.39 14.08 2.75
C LEU A 3 5.67 13.22 2.83
N TRP A 4 6.58 13.59 3.74
CA TRP A 4 7.81 12.83 3.98
C TRP A 4 7.54 11.46 4.61
N LEU A 5 6.55 11.35 5.50
CA LEU A 5 6.17 10.09 6.11
C LEU A 5 5.65 9.09 5.07
N TYR A 6 4.71 9.53 4.23
CA TYR A 6 4.16 8.71 3.16
C TYR A 6 5.22 8.33 2.12
N ALA A 7 6.08 9.28 1.74
CA ALA A 7 7.22 9.00 0.87
C ALA A 7 8.15 7.93 1.47
N THR A 8 8.45 8.04 2.77
CA THR A 8 9.33 7.09 3.47
C THR A 8 8.69 5.70 3.53
N SER A 9 7.37 5.59 3.78
CA SER A 9 6.68 4.29 3.72
C SER A 9 6.67 3.67 2.32
N ASP A 10 6.72 4.50 1.27
CA ASP A 10 6.88 4.06 -0.12
C ASP A 10 8.36 3.80 -0.52
N GLY A 11 9.32 3.98 0.41
CA GLY A 11 10.75 3.83 0.14
C GLY A 11 11.38 4.95 -0.70
N VAL A 12 10.79 6.14 -0.65
CA VAL A 12 11.22 7.33 -1.37
C VAL A 12 11.87 8.32 -0.39
N GLY A 13 13.20 8.43 -0.45
CA GLY A 13 13.98 9.41 0.32
C GLY A 13 14.37 10.66 -0.47
N SER A 14 14.31 10.61 -1.81
CA SER A 14 14.81 11.69 -2.68
C SER A 14 13.80 12.83 -2.80
N ALA A 15 14.21 14.07 -2.46
CA ALA A 15 13.38 15.27 -2.63
C ALA A 15 12.96 15.50 -4.09
N ARG A 16 13.84 15.19 -5.06
CA ARG A 16 13.52 15.28 -6.49
C ARG A 16 12.50 14.23 -6.92
N ALA A 17 12.58 13.03 -6.36
CA ALA A 17 11.59 11.98 -6.62
C ALA A 17 10.24 12.36 -6.01
N LEU A 18 10.26 12.95 -4.81
CA LEU A 18 9.07 13.40 -4.11
C LEU A 18 8.36 14.54 -4.86
N GLU A 19 9.08 15.52 -5.38
CA GLU A 19 8.53 16.58 -6.26
C GLU A 19 7.78 15.97 -7.47
N ARG A 20 8.42 15.04 -8.21
CA ARG A 20 7.76 14.37 -9.34
C ARG A 20 6.52 13.58 -8.94
N LEU A 21 6.50 12.98 -7.75
CA LEU A 21 5.33 12.29 -7.23
C LEU A 21 4.21 13.28 -6.89
N CYS A 22 4.55 14.45 -6.34
CA CYS A 22 3.59 15.53 -6.09
C CYS A 22 2.93 16.04 -7.36
N GLU A 23 3.55 15.89 -8.53
CA GLU A 23 2.95 16.25 -9.81
C GLU A 23 2.14 15.11 -10.45
N SER A 24 2.62 13.88 -10.32
CA SER A 24 2.13 12.74 -11.13
C SER A 24 1.29 11.71 -10.39
N HIS A 25 1.27 11.72 -9.05
CA HIS A 25 0.62 10.68 -8.24
C HIS A 25 -0.51 11.26 -7.38
N ASP A 26 -1.71 10.70 -7.49
CA ASP A 26 -2.94 11.22 -6.87
C ASP A 26 -2.86 11.38 -5.36
N VAL A 27 -2.31 10.38 -4.65
CA VAL A 27 -2.15 10.45 -3.19
C VAL A 27 -1.23 11.61 -2.77
N TYR A 28 -0.12 11.82 -3.49
CA TYR A 28 0.80 12.91 -3.20
C TYR A 28 0.16 14.27 -3.54
N ARG A 29 -0.56 14.36 -4.67
CA ARG A 29 -1.35 15.56 -5.02
C ARG A 29 -2.38 15.92 -3.95
N TRP A 30 -3.07 14.90 -3.43
CA TRP A 30 -4.04 15.07 -2.35
C TRP A 30 -3.36 15.53 -1.05
N LEU A 31 -2.25 14.92 -0.67
CA LEU A 31 -1.45 15.33 0.50
C LEU A 31 -0.93 16.76 0.40
N CYS A 32 -0.59 17.22 -0.81
CA CYS A 32 -0.16 18.60 -1.05
C CYS A 32 -1.30 19.62 -0.95
N GLY A 33 -2.56 19.20 -1.01
CA GLY A 33 -3.71 20.09 -0.86
C GLY A 33 -3.78 21.21 -1.91
N GLY A 34 -3.23 20.99 -3.11
CA GLY A 34 -3.15 21.98 -4.18
C GLY A 34 -1.95 22.95 -4.10
N VAL A 35 -1.08 22.79 -3.10
CA VAL A 35 0.17 23.56 -3.00
C VAL A 35 1.23 22.94 -3.89
N SER A 36 1.90 23.75 -4.72
CA SER A 36 3.06 23.30 -5.48
C SER A 36 4.26 23.11 -4.55
N VAL A 37 4.95 21.99 -4.70
CA VAL A 37 6.08 21.62 -3.86
C VAL A 37 7.32 21.52 -4.75
N ASN A 38 8.38 22.26 -4.40
CA ASN A 38 9.66 22.24 -5.10
C ASN A 38 10.68 21.38 -4.34
N TYR A 39 11.49 20.60 -5.05
CA TYR A 39 12.55 19.79 -4.46
C TYR A 39 13.55 20.58 -3.62
N HIS A 40 13.82 21.86 -3.96
CA HIS A 40 14.68 22.72 -3.16
C HIS A 40 14.12 22.92 -1.75
N THR A 41 12.85 23.35 -1.65
CA THR A 41 12.17 23.53 -0.38
C THR A 41 12.11 22.23 0.43
N LEU A 42 11.89 21.09 -0.25
CA LEU A 42 11.90 19.77 0.38
C LEU A 42 13.28 19.38 0.94
N ALA A 43 14.33 19.59 0.14
CA ALA A 43 15.70 19.30 0.53
C ALA A 43 16.17 20.19 1.67
N ASP A 44 15.91 21.49 1.59
CA ASP A 44 16.24 22.46 2.64
C ASP A 44 15.54 22.11 3.95
N PHE A 45 14.25 21.72 3.89
CA PHE A 45 13.53 21.22 5.07
C PHE A 45 14.15 19.93 5.62
N ARG A 46 14.54 18.99 4.75
CA ARG A 46 15.15 17.72 5.16
C ARG A 46 16.49 17.93 5.85
N VAL A 47 17.31 18.86 5.38
CA VAL A 47 18.62 19.19 5.97
C VAL A 47 18.45 20.04 7.24
N GLY A 48 17.64 21.09 7.17
CA GLY A 48 17.44 22.03 8.28
C GLY A 48 16.74 21.43 9.50
N CYS A 49 16.03 20.30 9.33
CA CYS A 49 15.36 19.57 10.40
C CYS A 49 15.79 18.09 10.48
N ALA A 50 17.00 17.75 10.02
CA ALA A 50 17.41 16.35 9.80
C ALA A 50 17.14 15.43 11.00
N ASP A 51 17.68 15.73 12.18
CA ASP A 51 17.59 14.84 13.35
C ASP A 51 16.14 14.71 13.86
N LEU A 52 15.41 15.83 13.91
CA LEU A 52 14.01 15.84 14.33
C LEU A 52 13.13 15.06 13.34
N LEU A 53 13.34 15.28 12.05
CA LEU A 53 12.58 14.62 11.00
C LEU A 53 12.87 13.13 10.96
N ASP A 54 14.14 12.72 11.07
CA ASP A 54 14.54 11.32 11.11
C ASP A 54 13.88 10.60 12.30
N ARG A 55 13.90 11.22 13.49
CA ARG A 55 13.23 10.69 14.69
C ARG A 55 11.72 10.55 14.47
N LEU A 56 11.05 11.61 14.00
CA LEU A 56 9.60 11.60 13.79
C LEU A 56 9.18 10.55 12.74
N LEU A 57 9.95 10.41 11.67
CA LEU A 57 9.69 9.40 10.65
C LEU A 57 9.79 7.99 11.24
N ALA A 58 10.85 7.71 12.01
CA ALA A 58 11.02 6.41 12.64
C ALA A 58 9.90 6.09 13.64
N GLU A 59 9.56 7.03 14.53
CA GLU A 59 8.49 6.86 15.52
C GLU A 59 7.13 6.62 14.85
N HIS A 60 6.80 7.38 13.80
CA HIS A 60 5.52 7.24 13.13
C HIS A 60 5.44 5.97 12.28
N LEU A 61 6.53 5.59 11.61
CA LEU A 61 6.58 4.31 10.88
C LEU A 61 6.43 3.12 11.82
N ALA A 62 7.09 3.15 12.99
CA ALA A 62 6.96 2.11 14.00
C ALA A 62 5.53 2.02 14.54
N ALA A 63 4.91 3.16 14.85
CA ALA A 63 3.52 3.21 15.31
C ALA A 63 2.55 2.68 14.25
N LEU A 64 2.74 3.03 12.96
CA LEU A 64 1.93 2.52 11.86
C LEU A 64 2.12 1.01 11.64
N ALA A 65 3.33 0.50 11.88
CA ALA A 65 3.64 -0.92 11.77
C ALA A 65 2.98 -1.74 12.89
N GLU A 66 3.00 -1.24 14.12
CA GLU A 66 2.37 -1.88 15.28
C GLU A 66 0.85 -2.08 15.07
N VAL A 67 0.18 -1.12 14.43
CA VAL A 67 -1.25 -1.22 14.08
C VAL A 67 -1.52 -1.92 12.75
N GLY A 68 -0.48 -2.41 12.06
CA GLY A 68 -0.59 -3.16 10.80
C GLY A 68 -0.94 -2.32 9.57
N LEU A 69 -0.75 -1.00 9.62
CA LEU A 69 -0.99 -0.10 8.48
C LEU A 69 0.21 -0.03 7.52
N VAL A 70 1.42 -0.35 8.01
CA VAL A 70 2.65 -0.40 7.21
C VAL A 70 3.38 -1.71 7.48
N ASP A 71 3.90 -2.35 6.42
CA ASP A 71 4.76 -3.53 6.53
C ASP A 71 6.23 -3.13 6.37
N LEU A 72 6.94 -2.96 7.49
CA LEU A 72 8.35 -2.55 7.48
C LEU A 72 9.27 -3.61 6.84
N SER A 73 8.86 -4.88 6.78
CA SER A 73 9.66 -5.94 6.16
C SER A 73 9.80 -5.78 4.65
N GLN A 74 8.83 -5.12 4.00
CA GLN A 74 8.88 -4.83 2.57
C GLN A 74 9.78 -3.64 2.24
N LEU A 75 10.15 -2.86 3.25
CA LEU A 75 10.86 -1.60 3.11
C LEU A 75 12.37 -1.76 3.40
N ALA A 76 12.73 -2.71 4.26
CA ALA A 76 14.12 -3.07 4.57
C ALA A 76 14.76 -3.86 3.41
N GLN A 77 15.40 -3.13 2.50
CA GLN A 77 16.42 -3.44 1.47
C GLN A 77 16.60 -4.80 0.79
N ASP A 78 16.06 -5.93 1.23
CA ASP A 78 16.20 -7.21 0.53
C ASP A 78 14.87 -7.94 0.54
N GLY A 79 14.48 -8.56 -0.57
CA GLY A 79 13.15 -9.14 -0.82
C GLY A 79 12.74 -10.34 0.06
N VAL A 80 13.16 -10.37 1.33
CA VAL A 80 12.80 -11.36 2.33
C VAL A 80 11.46 -10.97 2.94
N ARG A 81 10.41 -11.62 2.44
CA ARG A 81 9.09 -11.59 3.07
C ARG A 81 9.15 -12.31 4.42
N ILE A 82 9.35 -11.58 5.51
CA ILE A 82 9.02 -12.09 6.84
C ILE A 82 7.55 -11.78 7.08
N ARG A 83 6.69 -12.81 7.04
CA ARG A 83 5.28 -12.64 7.42
C ARG A 83 5.22 -12.28 8.90
N ALA A 84 4.94 -11.01 9.22
CA ALA A 84 4.43 -10.65 10.52
C ALA A 84 3.00 -11.21 10.65
N SER A 85 2.88 -12.46 11.11
CA SER A 85 1.60 -13.02 11.55
C SER A 85 1.22 -12.38 12.88
N ALA A 86 0.32 -11.41 12.86
CA ALA A 86 -0.37 -10.95 14.06
C ALA A 86 -1.45 -11.97 14.45
N GLY A 87 -1.06 -12.98 15.24
CA GLY A 87 -1.97 -13.97 15.81
C GLY A 87 -2.01 -13.88 17.34
N ALA A 88 -3.20 -13.58 17.87
CA ALA A 88 -3.80 -13.72 19.23
C ALA A 88 -2.97 -13.62 20.54
N ALA A 89 -1.64 -13.75 20.53
CA ALA A 89 -0.75 -13.62 21.67
C ALA A 89 0.05 -12.31 21.60
N SER A 90 -0.66 -11.16 21.57
CA SER A 90 -0.12 -9.78 21.57
C SER A 90 0.62 -9.38 22.86
N PHE A 91 1.32 -10.33 23.48
CA PHE A 91 1.79 -10.30 24.86
C PHE A 91 3.23 -9.79 25.06
N ARG A 92 3.80 -9.02 24.13
CA ARG A 92 5.09 -8.33 24.34
C ARG A 92 5.10 -6.92 23.73
N ARG A 93 4.19 -6.07 24.21
CA ARG A 93 3.94 -4.71 23.68
C ARG A 93 5.16 -3.78 23.67
N GLU A 94 6.14 -3.99 24.56
CA GLU A 94 7.37 -3.17 24.59
C GLU A 94 8.41 -3.71 23.60
N GLN A 95 8.76 -5.00 23.68
CA GLN A 95 9.76 -5.60 22.77
C GLN A 95 9.38 -5.55 21.30
N THR A 96 8.08 -5.69 20.96
CA THR A 96 7.61 -5.56 19.57
C THR A 96 7.69 -4.11 19.09
N LEU A 97 7.34 -3.15 19.95
CA LEU A 97 7.44 -1.73 19.64
C LEU A 97 8.91 -1.29 19.47
N ASP A 98 9.79 -1.74 20.35
CA ASP A 98 11.24 -1.49 20.26
C ASP A 98 11.81 -2.05 18.95
N HIS A 99 11.39 -3.26 18.58
CA HIS A 99 11.80 -3.87 17.31
C HIS A 99 11.28 -3.09 16.09
N HIS A 100 10.02 -2.65 16.11
CA HIS A 100 9.48 -1.80 15.05
C HIS A 100 10.21 -0.45 14.98
N LEU A 101 10.56 0.13 16.12
CA LEU A 101 11.31 1.38 16.19
C LEU A 101 12.72 1.22 15.64
N GLU A 102 13.44 0.18 16.04
CA GLU A 102 14.78 -0.13 15.52
C GLU A 102 14.72 -0.33 14.00
N THR A 103 13.78 -1.14 13.51
CA THR A 103 13.59 -1.38 12.07
C THR A 103 13.30 -0.08 11.32
N ALA A 104 12.41 0.76 11.86
CA ALA A 104 12.06 2.04 11.24
C ALA A 104 13.25 3.02 11.23
N GLN A 105 14.06 3.04 12.28
CA GLN A 105 15.30 3.84 12.34
C GLN A 105 16.30 3.38 11.27
N THR A 106 16.49 2.06 11.10
CA THR A 106 17.36 1.50 10.06
C THR A 106 16.89 1.92 8.67
N ILE A 107 15.60 1.79 8.38
CA ILE A 107 15.00 2.19 7.10
C ILE A 107 15.25 3.68 6.81
N VAL A 108 14.99 4.55 7.79
CA VAL A 108 15.19 6.00 7.63
C VAL A 108 16.66 6.32 7.37
N ALA A 109 17.57 5.69 8.11
CA ALA A 109 19.01 5.88 7.94
C ALA A 109 19.51 5.35 6.58
N GLU A 110 18.98 4.23 6.10
CA GLU A 110 19.28 3.68 4.76
C GLU A 110 18.81 4.61 3.66
N LEU A 111 17.56 5.07 3.70
CA LEU A 111 17.03 6.02 2.72
C LEU A 111 17.83 7.33 2.68
N LYS A 112 18.28 7.82 3.84
CA LYS A 112 19.16 9.00 3.93
C LYS A 112 20.51 8.76 3.25
N ARG A 113 21.19 7.66 3.60
CA ARG A 113 22.49 7.28 2.99
C ARG A 113 22.37 7.07 1.48
N GLU A 114 21.27 6.47 1.02
CA GLU A 114 21.03 6.28 -0.41
C GLU A 114 20.90 7.59 -1.16
N VAL A 115 20.22 8.58 -0.59
CA VAL A 115 20.08 9.89 -1.24
C VAL A 115 21.43 10.56 -1.40
N GLU A 116 22.31 10.44 -0.39
CA GLU A 116 23.68 10.95 -0.43
C GLU A 116 24.55 10.21 -1.45
N ALA A 117 24.40 8.88 -1.57
CA ALA A 117 25.25 8.05 -2.42
C ALA A 117 24.75 7.92 -3.88
N ARG A 118 23.42 7.84 -4.10
CA ARG A 118 22.75 7.54 -5.37
C ARG A 118 21.34 8.13 -5.40
N SER A 119 21.22 9.35 -5.90
CA SER A 119 19.92 10.05 -5.98
C SER A 119 18.81 9.33 -6.78
N ASP A 120 19.17 8.36 -7.64
CA ASP A 120 18.25 7.60 -8.50
C ASP A 120 17.64 6.33 -7.88
N ALA A 121 18.11 5.87 -6.71
CA ALA A 121 17.59 4.65 -6.09
C ALA A 121 16.06 4.71 -5.84
N SER A 122 15.56 5.88 -5.44
CA SER A 122 14.13 6.13 -5.28
C SER A 122 13.34 5.95 -6.59
N ASN A 123 13.92 6.31 -7.75
CA ASN A 123 13.24 6.17 -9.05
C ASN A 123 13.03 4.70 -9.44
N GLN A 124 14.01 3.84 -9.12
CA GLN A 124 13.93 2.42 -9.41
C GLN A 124 12.79 1.76 -8.61
N ARG A 125 12.63 2.11 -7.33
CA ARG A 125 11.52 1.62 -6.48
C ARG A 125 10.17 2.10 -6.98
N ILE A 126 10.05 3.39 -7.33
CA ILE A 126 8.81 3.94 -7.90
C ILE A 126 8.42 3.16 -9.16
N LYS A 127 9.39 2.85 -10.04
CA LYS A 127 9.13 2.05 -11.24
C LYS A 127 8.69 0.63 -10.89
N ALA A 128 9.39 -0.04 -9.98
CA ALA A 128 9.03 -1.40 -9.54
C ALA A 128 7.63 -1.45 -8.88
N ALA A 129 7.28 -0.44 -8.07
CA ALA A 129 5.95 -0.32 -7.47
C ALA A 129 4.86 -0.13 -8.54
N LYS A 130 5.09 0.73 -9.54
CA LYS A 130 4.17 0.90 -10.68
C LYS A 130 3.98 -0.39 -11.48
N GLU A 131 5.06 -1.12 -11.74
CA GLU A 131 4.99 -2.41 -12.44
C GLU A 131 4.21 -3.45 -11.64
N ARG A 132 4.41 -3.52 -10.31
CA ARG A 132 3.63 -4.40 -9.43
C ARG A 132 2.15 -4.05 -9.44
N ALA A 133 1.82 -2.77 -9.26
CA ALA A 133 0.43 -2.29 -9.28
C ALA A 133 -0.26 -2.60 -10.63
N ALA A 134 0.47 -2.49 -11.75
CA ALA A 134 -0.06 -2.87 -13.06
C ALA A 134 -0.36 -4.38 -13.15
N ARG A 135 0.55 -5.24 -12.66
CA ARG A 135 0.35 -6.69 -12.62
C ARG A 135 -0.83 -7.07 -11.74
N GLU A 136 -0.89 -6.55 -10.52
CA GLU A 136 -1.99 -6.79 -9.57
C GLU A 136 -3.34 -6.35 -10.15
N ARG A 137 -3.38 -5.19 -10.83
CA ARG A 137 -4.59 -4.72 -11.52
C ARG A 137 -5.05 -5.71 -12.60
N THR A 138 -4.12 -6.26 -13.39
CA THR A 138 -4.49 -7.27 -14.41
C THR A 138 -5.04 -8.55 -13.79
N GLU A 139 -4.45 -9.01 -12.68
CA GLU A 139 -4.92 -10.20 -11.97
C GLU A 139 -6.29 -9.96 -11.31
N HIS A 140 -6.50 -8.78 -10.72
CA HIS A 140 -7.80 -8.41 -10.14
C HIS A 140 -8.90 -8.32 -11.20
N LEU A 141 -8.60 -7.80 -12.40
CA LEU A 141 -9.56 -7.77 -13.50
C LEU A 141 -9.92 -9.17 -13.97
N LYS A 142 -8.95 -10.09 -14.09
CA LYS A 142 -9.21 -11.50 -14.42
C LYS A 142 -10.07 -12.17 -13.36
N ALA A 143 -9.76 -11.96 -12.08
CA ALA A 143 -10.55 -12.49 -10.97
C ALA A 143 -12.00 -11.96 -10.99
N ALA A 144 -12.19 -10.66 -11.26
CA ALA A 144 -13.51 -10.06 -11.38
C ALA A 144 -14.30 -10.62 -12.58
N GLN A 145 -13.65 -10.85 -13.72
CA GLN A 145 -14.28 -11.50 -14.88
C GLN A 145 -14.72 -12.94 -14.55
N ALA A 146 -13.87 -13.71 -13.86
CA ALA A 146 -14.22 -15.06 -13.42
C ALA A 146 -15.41 -15.06 -12.46
N ALA A 147 -15.43 -14.13 -11.49
CA ALA A 147 -16.55 -13.97 -10.57
C ALA A 147 -17.85 -13.59 -11.29
N LEU A 148 -17.79 -12.70 -12.29
CA LEU A 148 -18.97 -12.33 -13.10
C LEU A 148 -19.49 -13.51 -13.92
N ALA A 149 -18.61 -14.33 -14.50
CA ALA A 149 -18.99 -15.53 -15.23
C ALA A 149 -19.70 -16.53 -14.30
N GLU A 150 -19.20 -16.71 -13.07
CA GLU A 150 -19.83 -17.55 -12.07
C GLU A 150 -21.21 -17.05 -11.66
N ILE A 151 -21.36 -15.75 -11.39
CA ILE A 151 -22.65 -15.14 -11.07
C ILE A 151 -23.66 -15.35 -12.22
N LYS A 152 -23.22 -15.23 -13.48
CA LYS A 152 -24.08 -15.48 -14.65
C LYS A 152 -24.53 -16.95 -14.71
N ARG A 153 -23.62 -17.91 -14.53
CA ARG A 153 -23.95 -19.35 -14.49
C ARG A 153 -24.95 -19.68 -13.39
N GLN A 154 -24.75 -19.12 -12.19
CA GLN A 154 -25.67 -19.31 -11.08
C GLN A 154 -27.05 -18.71 -11.34
N ARG A 155 -27.13 -17.54 -12.00
CA ARG A 155 -28.41 -16.93 -12.39
C ARG A 155 -29.16 -17.80 -13.40
N GLN A 156 -28.48 -18.27 -14.45
CA GLN A 156 -29.07 -19.17 -15.45
C GLN A 156 -29.58 -20.47 -14.81
N ALA A 157 -28.77 -21.13 -13.98
CA ALA A 157 -29.19 -22.35 -13.28
C ALA A 157 -30.41 -22.14 -12.36
N ARG A 158 -30.56 -20.96 -11.77
CA ARG A 158 -31.76 -20.59 -10.98
C ARG A 158 -32.99 -20.37 -11.87
N GLU A 159 -32.81 -19.74 -13.03
CA GLU A 159 -33.88 -19.52 -14.01
C GLU A 159 -34.38 -20.84 -14.62
N ASP A 160 -33.46 -21.74 -14.99
CA ASP A 160 -33.78 -23.06 -15.53
C ASP A 160 -34.56 -23.90 -14.51
N LYS A 161 -34.14 -23.92 -13.23
CA LYS A 161 -34.88 -24.57 -12.15
C LYS A 161 -36.28 -23.98 -11.97
N ARG A 162 -36.45 -22.66 -12.14
CA ARG A 162 -37.75 -21.99 -12.00
C ARG A 162 -38.69 -22.32 -13.16
N ASN A 163 -38.16 -22.48 -14.37
CA ASN A 163 -38.95 -22.85 -15.55
C ASN A 163 -39.34 -24.33 -15.56
N ASN A 164 -38.46 -25.23 -15.08
CA ASN A 164 -38.75 -26.67 -15.05
C ASN A 164 -39.82 -27.07 -14.00
N GLY A 165 -40.12 -26.19 -13.03
CA GLY A 165 -41.20 -26.38 -12.04
C GLY A 165 -42.60 -26.01 -12.52
N LYS A 166 -42.76 -25.47 -13.74
CA LYS A 166 -44.06 -25.10 -14.32
C LYS A 166 -44.53 -26.17 -15.32
N THR A 167 -44.86 -27.36 -14.86
CA THR A 167 -45.71 -28.27 -15.62
C THR A 167 -47.17 -27.79 -15.52
N PRO A 168 -47.90 -27.62 -16.64
CA PRO A 168 -49.30 -27.22 -16.59
C PRO A 168 -50.11 -28.31 -15.87
N LYS A 169 -50.70 -28.00 -14.71
CA LYS A 169 -51.74 -28.84 -14.14
C LYS A 169 -52.97 -28.70 -15.03
N GLU A 170 -53.41 -29.80 -15.64
CA GLU A 170 -54.66 -29.86 -16.39
C GLU A 170 -55.82 -29.34 -15.51
N PRO A 171 -56.71 -28.49 -16.06
CA PRO A 171 -57.85 -27.97 -15.32
C PRO A 171 -58.79 -29.13 -14.95
N ARG A 172 -59.03 -29.31 -13.65
CA ARG A 172 -60.03 -30.26 -13.17
C ARG A 172 -61.42 -29.71 -13.45
N ALA A 173 -62.15 -30.36 -14.34
CA ALA A 173 -63.58 -30.13 -14.52
C ALA A 173 -64.33 -30.75 -13.34
N SER A 174 -65.10 -29.94 -12.61
CA SER A 174 -66.07 -30.42 -11.62
C SER A 174 -67.34 -30.88 -12.33
N THR A 175 -67.80 -32.08 -12.00
CA THR A 175 -69.12 -32.63 -12.35
C THR A 175 -70.15 -32.21 -11.29
#